data_AF-A0A5D4NVK7-F1
#
_entry.id   AF-A0A5D4NVK7-F1
#
_cell.length_a   1.000
_cell.length_b   1.000
_cell.length_c   1.000
_cell.angle_alpha   90.00
_cell.angle_beta   90.00
_cell.angle_gamma   90.00
#
_symmetry.space_group_name_H-M   'P 1'
#
loop_
_entity.id
_entity.type
_entity.pdbx_description
1 polymer ?
#
loop_
_entity_poly.entity_id
_entity_poly.type
_entity_poly.pdbx_seq_one_letter_code
_entity_poly.pdbx_strand_id
1 'polypeptide(L)'
;MIKMFTTQLSGLFNRIADKEEFSIEDGARLLAQASIGEGNIFIKGFAEMESVTLEAVHGREPLQGAKALDTVDDVSEADRVLLISRFSTDEEAVSLANQLVDNGVPFAAISGTVSTEGDSLAELADIHIDTKLIKGMLPGEELGERVGFPSSMAALYIYFLIKFSFEEMLEEY
;
A
#
# COMPACT_ATOMS: atom_id res chain seq x y z
N MET A 1 -10.42 -14.50 -22.77
CA MET A 1 -10.38 -14.03 -21.37
C MET A 1 -8.96 -13.68 -20.93
N ILE A 2 -8.00 -14.61 -20.96
CA ILE A 2 -6.58 -14.38 -20.57
C ILE A 2 -5.98 -13.12 -21.23
N LYS A 3 -5.98 -13.04 -22.57
CA LYS A 3 -5.43 -11.86 -23.29
C LYS A 3 -6.06 -10.54 -22.84
N MET A 4 -7.38 -10.54 -22.60
CA MET A 4 -8.11 -9.33 -22.19
C MET A 4 -7.70 -8.90 -20.78
N PHE A 5 -7.66 -9.85 -19.85
CA PHE A 5 -7.22 -9.59 -18.47
C PHE A 5 -5.78 -9.09 -18.43
N THR A 6 -4.87 -9.74 -19.16
CA THR A 6 -3.46 -9.32 -19.25
C THR A 6 -3.33 -7.91 -19.80
N THR A 7 -4.04 -7.55 -20.88
CA THR A 7 -4.00 -6.19 -21.43
C THR A 7 -4.52 -5.15 -20.43
N GLN A 8 -5.61 -5.45 -19.73
CA GLN A 8 -6.16 -4.54 -18.70
C GLN A 8 -5.20 -4.39 -17.52
N LEU A 9 -4.60 -5.48 -17.04
CA LEU A 9 -3.64 -5.50 -15.95
C LEU A 9 -2.37 -4.70 -16.30
N SER A 10 -1.81 -4.89 -17.49
CA SER A 10 -0.68 -4.07 -17.96
C SER A 10 -1.04 -2.58 -18.03
N GLY A 11 -2.25 -2.25 -18.49
CA GLY A 11 -2.74 -0.87 -18.50
C GLY A 11 -2.92 -0.28 -17.09
N LEU A 12 -3.26 -1.10 -16.10
CA LEU A 12 -3.34 -0.68 -14.70
C LEU A 12 -1.94 -0.38 -14.14
N PHE A 13 -0.98 -1.29 -14.32
CA PHE A 13 0.40 -1.10 -13.85
C PHE A 13 1.07 0.12 -14.47
N ASN A 14 0.93 0.33 -15.78
CA ASN A 14 1.45 1.54 -16.43
C ASN A 14 0.82 2.81 -15.83
N ARG A 15 -0.49 2.80 -15.56
CA ARG A 15 -1.15 3.96 -14.96
C ARG A 15 -0.65 4.23 -13.54
N ILE A 16 -0.44 3.19 -12.74
CA ILE A 16 0.13 3.31 -11.40
C ILE A 16 1.53 3.94 -11.51
N ALA A 17 2.41 3.33 -12.32
CA ALA A 17 3.78 3.82 -12.52
C ALA A 17 3.80 5.29 -12.98
N ASP A 18 2.97 5.66 -13.96
CA ASP A 18 2.95 7.02 -14.51
C ASP A 18 2.34 8.08 -13.56
N LYS A 19 1.41 7.68 -12.67
CA LYS A 19 0.63 8.64 -11.86
C LYS A 19 1.08 8.70 -10.41
N GLU A 20 1.66 7.64 -9.90
CA GLU A 20 2.06 7.50 -8.51
C GLU A 20 3.58 7.45 -8.34
N GLU A 21 4.38 7.73 -9.39
CA GLU A 21 5.85 7.72 -9.36
C GLU A 21 6.40 8.48 -8.14
N PHE A 22 5.99 9.74 -7.98
CA PHE A 22 6.42 10.57 -6.85
C PHE A 22 5.93 10.03 -5.49
N SER A 23 4.66 9.62 -5.39
CA SER A 23 4.12 9.06 -4.14
C SER A 23 4.82 7.76 -3.74
N ILE A 24 5.23 6.94 -4.72
CA ILE A 24 5.98 5.70 -4.50
C ILE A 24 7.38 6.03 -3.97
N GLU A 25 8.08 6.99 -4.58
CA GLU A 25 9.40 7.43 -4.13
C GLU A 25 9.32 8.05 -2.73
N ASP A 26 8.34 8.92 -2.47
CA ASP A 26 8.13 9.55 -1.16
C ASP A 26 7.71 8.52 -0.10
N GLY A 27 6.93 7.50 -0.48
CA GLY A 27 6.60 6.38 0.40
C GLY A 27 7.84 5.57 0.77
N ALA A 28 8.71 5.25 -0.20
CA ALA A 28 9.98 4.60 0.05
C ALA A 28 10.89 5.44 0.97
N ARG A 29 10.97 6.75 0.71
CA ARG A 29 11.72 7.71 1.53
C ARG A 29 11.20 7.77 2.96
N LEU A 30 9.88 7.78 3.15
CA LEU A 30 9.25 7.75 4.47
C LEU A 30 9.65 6.47 5.22
N LEU A 31 9.58 5.31 4.59
CA LEU A 31 9.97 4.04 5.21
C LEU A 31 11.47 3.96 5.52
N ALA A 32 12.33 4.49 4.63
CA ALA A 32 13.79 4.52 4.81
C ALA A 32 14.22 5.30 6.07
N GLN A 33 13.43 6.30 6.50
CA GLN A 33 13.73 7.05 7.73
C GLN A 33 13.74 6.16 8.98
N ALA A 34 12.91 5.11 9.04
CA ALA A 34 12.97 4.16 10.17
C ALA A 34 14.30 3.39 10.17
N SER A 35 14.79 2.97 9.01
CA SER A 35 16.01 2.17 8.85
C SER A 35 17.30 2.94 9.09
N ILE A 36 17.33 4.24 8.78
CA ILE A 36 18.49 5.11 9.06
C ILE A 36 18.57 5.45 10.57
N GLY A 37 17.42 5.45 11.25
CA GLY A 37 17.31 5.61 12.70
C GLY A 37 17.41 4.29 13.46
N GLU A 38 16.78 4.24 14.65
CA GLU A 38 16.61 3.03 15.47
C GLU A 38 15.18 2.46 15.37
N GLY A 39 14.43 2.85 14.33
CA GLY A 39 13.04 2.47 14.11
C GLY A 39 12.88 1.15 13.34
N ASN A 40 11.65 0.66 13.31
CA ASN A 40 11.21 -0.50 12.55
C ASN A 40 10.22 -0.09 11.47
N ILE A 41 10.12 -0.93 10.44
CA ILE A 41 9.09 -0.78 9.41
C ILE A 41 8.00 -1.80 9.71
N PHE A 42 6.81 -1.32 10.06
CA PHE A 42 5.65 -2.16 10.31
C PHE A 42 4.74 -2.20 9.08
N ILE A 43 4.22 -3.36 8.73
CA ILE A 43 3.38 -3.55 7.54
C ILE A 43 2.08 -4.23 7.94
N LYS A 44 0.95 -3.64 7.52
CA LYS A 44 -0.38 -4.19 7.77
C LYS A 44 -1.26 -4.17 6.54
N GLY A 45 -1.56 -5.35 6.02
CA GLY A 45 -2.58 -5.58 5.02
C GLY A 45 -3.90 -6.00 5.65
N PHE A 46 -5.01 -5.46 5.16
CA PHE A 46 -6.37 -5.84 5.53
C PHE A 46 -6.97 -6.82 4.50
N ALA A 47 -7.63 -7.88 4.98
CA ALA A 47 -8.21 -8.94 4.16
C ALA A 47 -7.22 -9.49 3.11
N GLU A 48 -7.54 -9.46 1.80
CA GLU A 48 -6.65 -9.99 0.77
C GLU A 48 -5.33 -9.22 0.64
N MET A 49 -5.25 -8.00 1.20
CA MET A 49 -4.03 -7.19 1.18
C MET A 49 -2.95 -7.72 2.13
N GLU A 50 -3.29 -8.65 3.03
CA GLU A 50 -2.32 -9.40 3.83
C GLU A 50 -1.25 -10.07 2.94
N SER A 51 -1.54 -10.29 1.65
CA SER A 51 -0.55 -10.74 0.66
C SER A 51 0.69 -9.84 0.62
N VAL A 52 0.55 -8.52 0.78
CA VAL A 52 1.69 -7.58 0.79
C VAL A 52 2.48 -7.74 2.08
N THR A 53 1.82 -7.89 3.23
CA THR A 53 2.49 -8.16 4.51
C THR A 53 3.29 -9.46 4.46
N LEU A 54 2.69 -10.53 3.95
CA LEU A 54 3.37 -11.82 3.81
C LEU A 54 4.57 -11.75 2.85
N GLU A 55 4.42 -11.09 1.70
CA GLU A 55 5.53 -10.90 0.77
C GLU A 55 6.67 -10.09 1.40
N ALA A 56 6.33 -9.01 2.12
CA ALA A 56 7.34 -8.14 2.70
C ALA A 56 8.11 -8.75 3.87
N VAL A 57 7.48 -9.60 4.67
CA VAL A 57 8.10 -10.21 5.87
C VAL A 57 8.65 -11.61 5.59
N HIS A 58 8.01 -12.38 4.71
CA HIS A 58 8.30 -13.80 4.47
C HIS A 58 8.58 -14.15 3.01
N GLY A 59 8.51 -13.17 2.11
CA GLY A 59 8.81 -13.37 0.69
C GLY A 59 10.23 -13.86 0.46
N ARG A 60 10.54 -14.20 -0.80
CA ARG A 60 11.88 -14.71 -1.14
C ARG A 60 12.98 -13.69 -0.83
N GLU A 61 12.64 -12.42 -0.94
CA GLU A 61 13.50 -11.27 -0.68
C GLU A 61 12.72 -10.30 0.24
N PRO A 62 12.68 -10.57 1.56
CA PRO A 62 11.97 -9.72 2.52
C PRO A 62 12.52 -8.30 2.52
N LEU A 63 11.66 -7.33 2.82
CA LEU A 63 12.09 -5.93 3.02
C LEU A 63 12.92 -5.85 4.31
N GLN A 64 14.09 -5.22 4.23
CA GLN A 64 14.97 -5.06 5.37
C GLN A 64 14.28 -4.28 6.50
N GLY A 65 14.27 -4.83 7.72
CA GLY A 65 13.66 -4.21 8.89
C GLY A 65 12.14 -4.30 8.95
N ALA A 66 11.50 -5.01 8.01
CA ALA A 66 10.06 -5.18 7.99
C ALA A 66 9.56 -6.16 9.05
N LYS A 67 8.47 -5.77 9.72
CA LYS A 67 7.72 -6.56 10.68
C LYS A 67 6.23 -6.49 10.37
N ALA A 68 5.50 -7.57 10.62
CA ALA A 68 4.05 -7.50 10.58
C ALA A 68 3.55 -6.66 11.77
N LEU A 69 2.53 -5.84 11.54
CA LEU A 69 1.89 -5.08 12.60
C LEU A 69 0.74 -5.89 13.21
N ASP A 70 0.92 -6.34 14.45
CA ASP A 70 -0.13 -7.06 15.19
C ASP A 70 -0.99 -6.09 16.00
N THR A 71 -0.34 -5.19 16.76
CA THR A 71 -0.98 -4.12 17.55
C THR A 71 -0.22 -2.80 17.42
N VAL A 72 -0.92 -1.67 17.54
CA VAL A 72 -0.30 -0.33 17.57
C VAL A 72 0.49 -0.07 18.85
N ASP A 73 0.21 -0.80 19.93
CA ASP A 73 0.88 -0.61 21.23
C ASP A 73 2.40 -0.85 21.16
N ASP A 74 2.85 -1.61 20.16
CA ASP A 74 4.27 -1.93 19.94
C ASP A 74 4.99 -0.92 19.02
N VAL A 75 4.30 0.15 18.60
CA VAL A 75 4.80 1.13 17.63
C VAL A 75 5.08 2.47 18.32
N SER A 76 6.23 3.05 18.00
CA SER A 76 6.70 4.35 18.49
C SER A 76 6.83 5.37 17.36
N GLU A 77 7.02 6.64 17.71
CA GLU A 77 7.23 7.75 16.75
C GLU A 77 8.49 7.55 15.86
N ALA A 78 9.44 6.71 16.30
CA ALA A 78 10.63 6.37 15.51
C ALA A 78 10.34 5.36 14.39
N ASP A 79 9.25 4.61 14.51
CA ASP A 79 8.86 3.59 13.54
C ASP A 79 8.11 4.20 12.35
N ARG A 80 7.96 3.40 11.30
CA ARG A 80 7.20 3.77 10.10
C ARG A 80 6.25 2.66 9.75
N VAL A 81 5.03 3.01 9.35
CA VAL A 81 4.01 2.03 9.02
C VAL A 81 3.64 2.10 7.54
N LEU A 82 3.45 0.93 6.93
CA LEU A 82 2.79 0.77 5.63
C LEU A 82 1.45 0.07 5.83
N LEU A 83 0.35 0.81 5.66
CA LEU A 83 -1.00 0.27 5.69
C LEU A 83 -1.47 -0.07 4.26
N ILE A 84 -2.12 -1.22 4.08
CA ILE A 84 -2.66 -1.64 2.80
C ILE A 84 -4.10 -2.10 2.97
N SER A 85 -5.03 -1.45 2.29
CA SER A 85 -6.44 -1.85 2.26
C SER A 85 -6.97 -1.84 0.83
N ARG A 86 -8.13 -2.47 0.61
CA ARG A 86 -8.75 -2.47 -0.71
C ARG A 86 -9.15 -1.07 -1.17
N PHE A 87 -9.82 -0.35 -0.28
CA PHE A 87 -10.30 1.00 -0.52
C PHE A 87 -9.82 1.94 0.57
N SER A 88 -9.63 3.21 0.23
CA SER A 88 -9.22 4.24 1.19
C SER A 88 -10.21 4.42 2.34
N THR A 89 -11.45 3.92 2.20
CA THR A 89 -12.53 4.01 3.18
C THR A 89 -12.78 2.69 3.93
N ASP A 90 -11.82 1.76 3.91
CA ASP A 90 -11.91 0.53 4.71
C ASP A 90 -11.93 0.87 6.22
N GLU A 91 -13.01 0.49 6.91
CA GLU A 91 -13.29 0.93 8.28
C GLU A 91 -12.20 0.49 9.28
N GLU A 92 -11.71 -0.74 9.16
CA GLU A 92 -10.66 -1.26 10.04
C GLU A 92 -9.33 -0.55 9.78
N ALA A 93 -9.01 -0.31 8.50
CA ALA A 93 -7.82 0.42 8.13
C ALA A 93 -7.85 1.88 8.57
N VAL A 94 -8.97 2.57 8.40
CA VAL A 94 -9.17 3.96 8.84
C VAL A 94 -9.12 4.05 10.37
N SER A 95 -9.71 3.08 11.08
CA SER A 95 -9.61 3.03 12.54
C SER A 95 -8.16 2.88 13.02
N LEU A 96 -7.35 2.07 12.34
CA LEU A 96 -5.93 1.91 12.68
C LEU A 96 -5.13 3.17 12.33
N ALA A 97 -5.41 3.78 11.17
CA ALA A 97 -4.78 5.02 10.74
C ALA A 97 -4.99 6.15 11.75
N ASN A 98 -6.21 6.32 12.27
CA ASN A 98 -6.49 7.29 13.32
C ASN A 98 -5.66 7.04 14.59
N GLN A 99 -5.45 5.79 15.00
CA GLN A 99 -4.57 5.47 16.13
C GLN A 99 -3.11 5.84 15.87
N LEU A 100 -2.62 5.64 14.64
CA LEU A 100 -1.27 6.06 14.26
C LEU A 100 -1.11 7.58 14.31
N VAL A 101 -2.11 8.32 13.81
CA VAL A 101 -2.15 9.79 13.90
C VAL A 101 -2.15 10.26 15.35
N ASP A 102 -3.01 9.69 16.20
CA ASP A 102 -3.11 10.03 17.62
C ASP A 102 -1.79 9.77 18.38
N ASN A 103 -1.03 8.75 17.96
CA ASN A 103 0.27 8.39 18.53
C ASN A 103 1.46 9.09 17.85
N GLY A 104 1.23 9.97 16.87
CA GLY A 104 2.29 10.69 16.16
C GLY A 104 3.20 9.78 15.33
N VAL A 105 2.71 8.62 14.88
CA VAL A 105 3.48 7.66 14.08
C VAL A 105 3.28 7.93 12.58
N PRO A 106 4.32 8.34 11.84
CA PRO A 106 4.19 8.57 10.41
C PRO A 106 3.96 7.28 9.63
N PHE A 107 3.07 7.33 8.64
CA PHE A 107 2.72 6.16 7.84
C PHE A 107 2.39 6.48 6.37
N ALA A 108 2.67 5.50 5.53
CA ALA A 108 2.21 5.45 4.16
C ALA A 108 1.02 4.49 4.03
N ALA A 109 0.14 4.75 3.06
CA ALA A 109 -1.01 3.91 2.78
C ALA A 109 -1.15 3.57 1.29
N ILE A 110 -1.45 2.30 0.99
CA ILE A 110 -1.78 1.82 -0.36
C ILE A 110 -3.25 1.40 -0.37
N SER A 111 -4.06 2.04 -1.21
CA SER A 111 -5.47 1.63 -1.40
C SER A 111 -6.08 2.24 -2.66
N GLY A 112 -7.21 1.70 -3.13
CA GLY A 112 -7.99 2.37 -4.17
C GLY A 112 -8.71 3.60 -3.62
N THR A 113 -8.44 4.78 -4.19
CA THR A 113 -9.04 6.03 -3.71
C THR A 113 -10.53 6.09 -4.02
N VAL A 114 -11.36 6.17 -2.97
CA VAL A 114 -12.81 6.36 -3.06
C VAL A 114 -13.16 7.72 -2.46
N SER A 115 -13.94 8.52 -3.19
CA SER A 115 -14.44 9.79 -2.68
C SER A 115 -15.44 9.56 -1.54
N THR A 116 -15.25 10.28 -0.44
CA THR A 116 -16.06 10.20 0.77
C THR A 116 -16.11 11.57 1.44
N GLU A 117 -17.10 11.79 2.31
CA GLU A 117 -17.20 12.98 3.18
C GLU A 117 -16.60 12.75 4.58
N GLY A 118 -16.33 11.49 4.95
CA GLY A 118 -15.65 11.14 6.20
C GLY A 118 -14.21 10.69 5.98
N ASP A 119 -13.50 10.40 7.07
CA ASP A 119 -12.08 10.03 7.05
C ASP A 119 -11.76 8.93 6.03
N SER A 120 -10.60 9.08 5.41
CA SER A 120 -10.04 8.05 4.54
C SER A 120 -8.53 7.98 4.70
N LEU A 121 -7.95 6.84 4.32
CA LEU A 121 -6.49 6.68 4.25
C LEU A 121 -5.84 7.71 3.33
N ALA A 122 -6.55 8.23 2.33
CA ALA A 122 -6.04 9.26 1.43
C ALA A 122 -5.89 10.64 2.11
N GLU A 123 -6.60 10.87 3.21
CA GLU A 123 -6.53 12.12 3.98
C GLU A 123 -5.66 11.98 5.24
N LEU A 124 -5.64 10.79 5.84
CA LEU A 124 -4.93 10.54 7.10
C LEU A 124 -3.44 10.20 6.91
N ALA A 125 -3.07 9.53 5.82
CA ALA A 125 -1.70 9.09 5.60
C ALA A 125 -0.77 10.27 5.25
N ASP A 126 0.46 10.23 5.74
CA ASP A 126 1.50 11.17 5.31
C ASP A 126 1.75 11.04 3.81
N ILE A 127 1.75 9.81 3.30
CA ILE A 127 1.87 9.47 1.89
C ILE A 127 0.78 8.45 1.51
N HIS A 128 -0.12 8.82 0.61
CA HIS A 128 -1.09 7.90 0.02
C HIS A 128 -0.71 7.53 -1.41
N ILE A 129 -0.78 6.24 -1.72
CA ILE A 129 -0.48 5.69 -3.05
C ILE A 129 -1.72 4.98 -3.58
N ASP A 130 -2.31 5.55 -4.63
CA ASP A 130 -3.57 5.07 -5.18
C ASP A 130 -3.37 3.87 -6.11
N THR A 131 -4.01 2.75 -5.81
CA THR A 131 -3.99 1.55 -6.67
C THR A 131 -4.65 1.76 -8.03
N LYS A 132 -5.38 2.87 -8.22
CA LYS A 132 -6.17 3.20 -9.42
C LYS A 132 -7.25 2.17 -9.76
N LEU A 133 -7.59 1.28 -8.83
CA LEU A 133 -8.55 0.19 -9.02
C LEU A 133 -9.73 0.32 -8.05
N ILE A 134 -10.85 0.87 -8.57
CA ILE A 134 -12.10 1.02 -7.79
C ILE A 134 -13.27 0.16 -8.30
N LYS A 135 -13.09 -0.54 -9.42
CA LYS A 135 -14.09 -1.47 -9.98
C LYS A 135 -13.44 -2.59 -10.77
N GLY A 136 -14.18 -3.67 -11.03
CA GLY A 136 -13.69 -4.80 -11.82
C GLY A 136 -13.16 -4.38 -13.20
N MET A 137 -12.16 -5.10 -13.69
CA MET A 137 -11.43 -4.75 -14.91
C MET A 137 -12.14 -5.21 -16.20
N LEU A 138 -12.94 -6.27 -16.11
CA LEU A 138 -13.58 -6.92 -17.25
C LEU A 138 -15.09 -6.74 -17.23
N PRO A 139 -15.77 -6.71 -18.39
CA PRO A 139 -17.23 -6.82 -18.42
C PRO A 139 -17.67 -8.19 -17.88
N GLY A 140 -18.74 -8.19 -17.08
CA GLY A 140 -19.43 -9.39 -16.62
C GLY A 140 -20.44 -9.93 -17.63
N GLU A 141 -21.31 -10.82 -17.16
CA GLU A 141 -22.38 -11.41 -17.98
C GLU A 141 -23.60 -10.49 -18.06
N GLU A 142 -23.87 -9.74 -16.98
CA GLU A 142 -24.97 -8.78 -16.92
C GLU A 142 -24.59 -7.39 -17.43
N LEU A 143 -25.58 -6.64 -17.96
CA LEU A 143 -25.36 -5.30 -18.48
C LEU A 143 -24.88 -4.36 -17.36
N GLY A 144 -23.65 -3.88 -17.48
CA GLY A 144 -23.04 -2.97 -16.52
C GLY A 144 -22.21 -3.67 -15.43
N GLU A 145 -22.25 -5.00 -15.36
CA GLU A 145 -21.43 -5.78 -14.44
C GLU A 145 -19.94 -5.66 -14.77
N ARG A 146 -19.11 -5.57 -13.72
CA ARG A 146 -17.66 -5.53 -13.83
C ARG A 146 -17.03 -6.58 -12.92
N VAL A 147 -16.29 -7.51 -13.51
CA VAL A 147 -15.66 -8.65 -12.82
C VAL A 147 -14.14 -8.58 -12.90
N GLY A 148 -13.46 -9.36 -12.06
CA GLY A 148 -12.00 -9.41 -11.98
C GLY A 148 -11.44 -8.16 -11.29
N PHE A 149 -11.18 -8.28 -9.99
CA PHE A 149 -10.73 -7.17 -9.14
C PHE A 149 -9.37 -7.53 -8.50
N PRO A 150 -8.25 -7.41 -9.24
CA PRO A 150 -6.93 -7.86 -8.78
C PRO A 150 -6.23 -6.82 -7.90
N SER A 151 -6.90 -6.40 -6.82
CA SER A 151 -6.42 -5.35 -5.92
C SER A 151 -5.12 -5.72 -5.21
N SER A 152 -4.99 -6.97 -4.75
CA SER A 152 -3.73 -7.47 -4.17
C SER A 152 -2.57 -7.47 -5.18
N MET A 153 -2.83 -7.72 -6.47
CA MET A 153 -1.78 -7.63 -7.50
C MET A 153 -1.33 -6.19 -7.73
N ALA A 154 -2.25 -5.23 -7.71
CA ALA A 154 -1.93 -3.81 -7.81
C ALA A 154 -1.11 -3.35 -6.59
N ALA A 155 -1.52 -3.75 -5.39
CA ALA A 155 -0.81 -3.43 -4.16
C ALA A 155 0.59 -4.08 -4.10
N LEU A 156 0.73 -5.34 -4.52
CA LEU A 156 2.04 -6.00 -4.63
C LEU A 156 2.95 -5.31 -5.64
N TYR A 157 2.41 -4.90 -6.79
CA TYR A 157 3.16 -4.13 -7.77
C TYR A 157 3.70 -2.82 -7.18
N ILE A 158 2.84 -2.05 -6.49
CA ILE A 158 3.25 -0.83 -5.78
C ILE A 158 4.31 -1.12 -4.73
N TYR A 159 4.10 -2.15 -3.90
CA TYR A 159 5.05 -2.57 -2.88
C TYR A 159 6.44 -2.87 -3.46
N PHE A 160 6.52 -3.58 -4.59
CA PHE A 160 7.82 -3.84 -5.23
C PHE A 160 8.50 -2.56 -5.71
N LEU A 161 7.75 -1.60 -6.26
CA LEU A 161 8.31 -0.31 -6.64
C LEU A 161 8.83 0.46 -5.43
N ILE A 162 8.08 0.49 -4.32
CA ILE A 162 8.53 1.07 -3.04
C ILE A 162 9.80 0.38 -2.55
N LYS A 163 9.80 -0.97 -2.55
CA LYS A 163 10.95 -1.76 -2.09
C LYS A 163 12.21 -1.43 -2.90
N PHE A 164 12.11 -1.38 -4.22
CA PHE A 164 13.27 -1.06 -5.07
C PHE A 164 13.81 0.34 -4.80
N SER A 165 12.93 1.35 -4.73
CA SER A 165 13.35 2.70 -4.38
C SER A 165 13.94 2.80 -2.98
N PHE A 166 13.39 2.05 -2.01
CA PHE A 166 13.91 1.98 -0.65
C PHE A 166 15.31 1.36 -0.60
N GLU A 167 15.53 0.24 -1.31
CA GLU A 167 16.82 -0.44 -1.36
C GLU A 167 17.88 0.44 -2.05
N GLU A 168 17.52 1.10 -3.16
CA GLU A 168 18.40 2.07 -3.83
C GLU A 168 18.81 3.20 -2.87
N MET A 169 17.85 3.77 -2.11
CA MET A 169 18.15 4.80 -1.11
C MET A 169 19.11 4.29 -0.03
N LEU A 170 18.96 3.05 0.44
CA LEU A 170 19.85 2.49 1.46
C LEU A 170 21.26 2.20 0.93
N GLU A 171 21.43 1.89 -0.36
CA GLU A 171 22.75 1.71 -0.96
C GLU A 171 23.53 3.02 -1.14
N GLU A 172 22.83 4.16 -1.19
CA GLU A 172 23.44 5.49 -1.30
C GLU A 172 23.97 6.05 0.03
N TYR A 173 23.66 5.41 1.18
CA TYR A 173 24.09 5.81 2.53
C TYR A 173 25.22 4.93 3.09
#